data_AF-A0A7V8G8Y8-F1
#
_entry.id   AF-A0A7V8G8Y8-F1
#
_cell.length_a   1.000
_cell.length_b   1.000
_cell.length_c   1.000
_cell.angle_alpha   90.00
_cell.angle_beta   90.00
_cell.angle_gamma   90.00
#
_symmetry.space_group_name_H-M   'P 1'
#
loop_
_entity.id
_entity.type
_entity.pdbx_description
1 polymer ?
#
loop_
_entity_poly.entity_id
_entity_poly.type
_entity_poly.pdbx_seq_one_letter_code
_entity_poly.pdbx_strand_id
1 'polypeptide(L)'
;MLPLAFGMAVVVPWQAYAEGVANGLVAPGFGAFLLRYLPMSQPWPKGAFAGAEFGITWNHLWYLPYLFVYTAAVALTLPLWRSAAGQALRRAFNGLRGGWLLLPALPLAAFTLLLAPHYPPTHNLVRDPFLHSIYFTVFLYGYWMGADSGIWRELERLRRVSLALAVAVVAAYIAARTLGAGSVPNEVNAVLRSLYLWAAVATLLGHGHRCLNRPWPWLRWANASVYPWYMLHQTLIVLAIVWLAPLALGPVLEPALILAATLGGCWLLNDALIRRVRWLRPLFGLPMQEKRTPDRAPAAALTAAR
;
A
#
# COMPACT_ATOMS: atom_id res chain seq x y z
N MET A 1 10.71 -9.73 -5.01
CA MET A 1 11.64 -8.91 -4.18
C MET A 1 12.55 -8.01 -5.00
N LEU A 2 12.83 -8.30 -6.28
CA LEU A 2 13.61 -7.42 -7.15
C LEU A 2 13.15 -5.93 -7.13
N PRO A 3 11.84 -5.61 -7.23
CA PRO A 3 11.42 -4.21 -7.19
C PRO A 3 11.69 -3.52 -5.84
N LEU A 4 11.62 -4.26 -4.73
CA LEU A 4 11.96 -3.73 -3.41
C LEU A 4 13.44 -3.37 -3.35
N ALA A 5 14.33 -4.28 -3.77
CA ALA A 5 15.77 -4.02 -3.78
C ALA A 5 16.13 -2.83 -4.68
N PHE A 6 15.53 -2.76 -5.88
CA PHE A 6 15.70 -1.60 -6.76
C PHE A 6 15.16 -0.31 -6.13
N GLY A 7 13.97 -0.38 -5.51
CA GLY A 7 13.36 0.75 -4.83
C GLY A 7 14.23 1.29 -3.69
N MET A 8 14.81 0.41 -2.87
CA MET A 8 15.76 0.76 -1.81
C MET A 8 17.04 1.39 -2.36
N ALA A 9 17.54 0.93 -3.50
CA ALA A 9 18.79 1.42 -4.09
C ALA A 9 18.64 2.72 -4.91
N VAL A 10 17.46 2.98 -5.51
CA VAL A 10 17.30 4.05 -6.51
C VAL A 10 16.17 5.02 -6.20
N VAL A 11 15.04 4.53 -5.69
CA VAL A 11 13.82 5.34 -5.55
C VAL A 11 13.70 6.00 -4.18
N VAL A 12 13.87 5.22 -3.12
CA VAL A 12 13.78 5.64 -1.72
C VAL A 12 14.98 6.47 -1.22
N PRO A 13 16.22 6.36 -1.75
CA PRO A 13 17.33 7.20 -1.28
C PRO A 13 17.03 8.70 -1.35
N TRP A 14 16.21 9.14 -2.30
CA TRP A 14 15.74 10.52 -2.36
C TRP A 14 14.94 10.94 -1.12
N GLN A 15 14.10 10.05 -0.59
CA GLN A 15 13.33 10.30 0.63
C GLN A 15 14.26 10.36 1.85
N ALA A 16 15.17 9.40 1.97
CA ALA A 16 16.13 9.33 3.07
C ALA A 16 17.07 10.55 3.08
N TYR A 17 17.52 11.00 1.89
CA TYR A 17 18.32 12.20 1.74
C TYR A 17 17.56 13.46 2.16
N ALA A 18 16.34 13.65 1.65
CA ALA A 18 15.52 14.82 1.97
C ALA A 18 15.22 14.90 3.47
N GLU A 19 14.85 13.77 4.09
CA GLU A 19 14.62 13.68 5.54
C GLU A 19 15.90 13.99 6.34
N GLY A 20 17.04 13.39 5.95
CA GLY A 20 18.33 13.63 6.59
C GLY A 20 18.80 15.08 6.54
N VAL A 21 18.63 15.73 5.39
CA VAL A 21 18.97 17.15 5.23
C VAL A 21 18.01 18.03 6.03
N ALA A 22 16.71 17.75 5.99
CA ALA A 22 15.71 18.49 6.77
C ALA A 22 15.94 18.37 8.29
N ASN A 23 16.40 17.21 8.76
CA ASN A 23 16.76 16.98 10.16
C ASN A 23 18.12 17.59 10.55
N GLY A 24 18.88 18.15 9.61
CA GLY A 24 20.21 18.71 9.86
C GLY A 24 21.29 17.65 10.17
N LEU A 25 21.01 16.37 9.90
CA LEU A 25 21.87 15.23 10.23
C LEU A 25 22.62 14.67 9.01
N VAL A 26 22.30 15.18 7.81
CA VAL A 26 22.97 14.86 6.55
C VAL A 26 23.33 16.16 5.84
N ALA A 27 24.58 16.28 5.38
CA ALA A 27 25.02 17.44 4.62
C ALA A 27 24.35 17.46 3.22
N PRO A 28 24.00 18.65 2.69
CA PRO A 28 23.53 18.77 1.31
C PRO A 28 24.54 18.22 0.30
N GLY A 29 24.03 17.51 -0.70
CA GLY A 29 24.82 16.87 -1.75
C GLY A 29 24.37 15.43 -2.00
N PHE A 30 23.36 15.25 -2.87
CA PHE A 30 22.77 13.94 -3.13
C PHE A 30 23.77 12.89 -3.65
N GLY A 31 24.73 13.29 -4.49
CA GLY A 31 25.77 12.38 -4.99
C GLY A 31 26.68 11.86 -3.86
N ALA A 32 27.14 12.75 -2.97
CA ALA A 32 27.95 12.37 -1.81
C ALA A 32 27.14 11.50 -0.83
N PHE A 33 25.85 11.82 -0.64
CA PHE A 33 24.94 10.99 0.11
C PHE A 33 24.83 9.58 -0.47
N LEU A 34 24.59 9.44 -1.78
CA LEU A 34 24.47 8.14 -2.46
C LEU A 34 25.74 7.29 -2.35
N LEU A 35 26.91 7.91 -2.54
CA LEU A 35 28.21 7.22 -2.40
C LEU A 35 28.43 6.67 -0.99
N ARG A 36 27.85 7.29 0.04
CA ARG A 36 27.84 6.77 1.42
C ARG A 36 26.71 5.78 1.69
N TYR A 37 25.53 6.01 1.10
CA TYR A 37 24.31 5.25 1.36
C TYR A 37 24.37 3.84 0.78
N LEU A 38 24.78 3.69 -0.48
CA LEU A 38 24.75 2.41 -1.19
C LEU A 38 25.70 1.35 -0.63
N PRO A 39 26.96 1.67 -0.23
CA PRO A 39 27.86 0.67 0.33
C PRO A 39 27.45 0.17 1.73
N MET A 40 26.55 0.87 2.42
CA MET A 40 26.12 0.54 3.80
C MET A 40 27.29 0.37 4.78
N SER A 41 28.41 1.06 4.54
CA SER A 41 29.68 0.80 5.23
C SER A 41 29.78 1.43 6.63
N GLN A 42 28.91 2.40 6.95
CA GLN A 42 28.89 3.12 8.22
C GLN A 42 27.44 3.43 8.60
N PRO A 43 27.07 3.33 9.89
CA PRO A 43 25.75 3.75 10.35
C PRO A 43 25.56 5.27 10.14
N TRP A 44 24.30 5.68 9.99
CA TRP A 44 23.94 7.09 9.95
C TRP A 44 23.64 7.60 11.38
N PRO A 45 23.75 8.92 11.62
CA PRO A 45 23.31 9.50 12.90
C PRO A 45 21.88 9.07 13.23
N LYS A 46 21.63 8.73 14.50
CA LYS A 46 20.30 8.31 14.95
C LYS A 46 19.28 9.41 14.65
N GLY A 47 18.20 9.05 13.97
CA GLY A 47 17.17 10.01 13.56
C GLY A 47 17.47 10.77 12.27
N ALA A 48 18.55 10.46 11.55
CA ALA A 48 18.81 11.07 10.25
C ALA A 48 17.65 10.82 9.28
N PHE A 49 17.25 9.56 9.14
CA PHE A 49 16.07 9.15 8.40
C PHE A 49 15.53 7.84 8.96
N ALA A 50 14.29 7.47 8.61
CA ALA A 50 13.73 6.19 9.03
C ALA A 50 14.60 5.01 8.57
N GLY A 51 15.17 4.25 9.51
CA GLY A 51 16.08 3.13 9.24
C GLY A 51 17.56 3.50 9.13
N ALA A 52 17.95 4.70 9.55
CA ALA A 52 19.34 5.19 9.62
C ALA A 52 20.32 4.21 10.28
N GLU A 53 19.87 3.48 11.30
CA GLU A 53 20.64 2.47 12.02
C GLU A 53 21.05 1.25 11.17
N PHE A 54 20.34 0.99 10.07
CA PHE A 54 20.61 -0.12 9.15
C PHE A 54 21.45 0.29 7.93
N GLY A 55 21.76 1.58 7.77
CA GLY A 55 22.48 2.10 6.60
C GLY A 55 21.61 2.31 5.35
N ILE A 56 20.54 1.52 5.21
CA ILE A 56 19.60 1.51 4.08
C ILE A 56 18.16 1.43 4.59
N THR A 57 17.19 1.89 3.79
CA THR A 57 15.77 1.88 4.16
C THR A 57 14.87 1.58 2.98
N TRP A 58 13.76 0.89 3.23
CA TRP A 58 12.66 0.73 2.27
C TRP A 58 11.64 1.86 2.34
N ASN A 59 11.65 2.66 3.42
CA ASN A 59 10.66 3.71 3.68
C ASN A 59 9.23 3.21 3.34
N HIS A 60 8.45 3.93 2.54
CA HIS A 60 7.09 3.56 2.10
C HIS A 60 6.95 2.21 1.39
N LEU A 61 8.05 1.62 0.90
CA LEU A 61 8.07 0.30 0.28
C LEU A 61 8.00 -0.85 1.28
N TRP A 62 7.91 -0.56 2.59
CA TRP A 62 7.74 -1.55 3.67
C TRP A 62 6.59 -2.52 3.42
N TYR A 63 5.56 -2.12 2.68
CA TYR A 63 4.41 -2.99 2.38
C TYR A 63 4.79 -4.18 1.48
N LEU A 64 5.79 -4.05 0.62
CA LEU A 64 6.24 -5.12 -0.29
C LEU A 64 6.75 -6.37 0.44
N PRO A 65 7.72 -6.29 1.38
CA PRO A 65 8.16 -7.46 2.12
C PRO A 65 7.08 -8.03 3.03
N TYR A 66 6.23 -7.19 3.64
CA TYR A 66 5.08 -7.66 4.44
C TYR A 66 4.12 -8.50 3.58
N LEU A 67 3.71 -7.97 2.43
CA LEU A 67 2.83 -8.67 1.49
C LEU A 67 3.43 -10.00 1.02
N PHE A 68 4.74 -10.02 0.75
CA PHE A 68 5.44 -11.25 0.38
C PHE A 68 5.41 -12.30 1.49
N VAL A 69 5.74 -11.92 2.72
CA VAL A 69 5.72 -12.83 3.87
C VAL A 69 4.31 -13.38 4.11
N TYR A 70 3.28 -12.55 4.02
CA TYR A 70 1.90 -13.00 4.21
C TYR A 70 1.43 -13.94 3.10
N THR A 71 1.79 -13.63 1.85
CA THR A 71 1.49 -14.49 0.71
C THR A 71 2.20 -15.84 0.85
N ALA A 72 3.48 -15.84 1.22
CA ALA A 72 4.25 -17.04 1.47
C ALA A 72 3.67 -17.87 2.63
N ALA A 73 3.30 -17.21 3.73
CA ALA A 73 2.68 -17.88 4.88
C ALA A 73 1.36 -18.57 4.48
N VAL A 74 0.46 -17.88 3.76
CA VAL A 74 -0.79 -18.48 3.27
C VAL A 74 -0.53 -19.60 2.25
N ALA A 75 0.46 -19.45 1.37
CA ALA A 75 0.81 -20.48 0.39
C ALA A 75 1.35 -21.76 1.07
N LEU A 76 2.23 -21.61 2.07
CA LEU A 76 2.79 -22.74 2.83
C LEU A 76 1.72 -23.42 3.70
N THR A 77 0.74 -22.66 4.18
CA THR A 77 -0.37 -23.17 5.01
C THR A 77 -1.63 -23.47 4.20
N LEU A 78 -1.54 -23.51 2.87
CA LEU A 78 -2.67 -23.74 1.96
C LEU A 78 -3.51 -24.99 2.28
N PRO A 79 -2.92 -26.13 2.69
CA PRO A 79 -3.70 -27.30 3.13
C PRO A 79 -4.63 -27.00 4.31
N LEU A 80 -4.21 -26.16 5.27
CA LEU A 80 -5.03 -25.75 6.41
C LEU A 80 -6.22 -24.92 5.96
N TRP A 81 -6.01 -23.98 5.04
CA TRP A 81 -7.08 -23.14 4.49
C TRP A 81 -8.06 -23.92 3.62
N ARG A 82 -7.61 -25.01 2.99
CA ARG A 82 -8.44 -25.92 2.18
C ARG A 82 -9.14 -27.00 3.00
N SER A 83 -8.79 -27.18 4.26
CA SER A 83 -9.48 -28.10 5.18
C SER A 83 -10.95 -27.72 5.39
N ALA A 84 -11.76 -28.65 5.89
CA ALA A 84 -13.16 -28.41 6.22
C ALA A 84 -13.34 -27.23 7.20
N ALA A 85 -12.46 -27.11 8.21
CA ALA A 85 -12.47 -26.00 9.16
C ALA A 85 -12.13 -24.67 8.50
N GLY A 86 -11.09 -24.63 7.65
CA GLY A 86 -10.70 -23.43 6.90
C GLY A 86 -11.82 -22.94 5.96
N GLN A 87 -12.49 -23.86 5.26
CA GLN A 87 -13.63 -23.53 4.41
C GLN A 87 -14.88 -23.16 5.21
N ALA A 88 -15.09 -23.71 6.41
CA ALA A 88 -16.16 -23.29 7.31
C ALA A 88 -15.96 -21.84 7.77
N LEU A 89 -14.75 -21.49 8.22
CA LEU A 89 -14.40 -20.11 8.59
C LEU A 89 -14.59 -19.13 7.43
N ARG A 90 -14.08 -19.48 6.24
CA ARG A 90 -14.26 -18.66 5.05
C ARG A 90 -15.74 -18.45 4.71
N ARG A 91 -16.57 -19.51 4.78
CA ARG A 91 -18.02 -19.41 4.54
C ARG A 91 -18.72 -18.56 5.59
N ALA A 92 -18.34 -18.68 6.87
CA ALA A 92 -18.89 -17.85 7.94
C ALA A 92 -18.57 -16.36 7.70
N PHE A 93 -17.33 -16.06 7.33
CA PHE A 93 -16.91 -14.70 6.98
C PHE A 93 -17.64 -14.17 5.73
N ASN A 94 -17.72 -14.94 4.65
CA ASN A 94 -18.42 -14.53 3.43
C ASN A 94 -19.96 -14.48 3.62
N GLY A 95 -20.46 -15.11 4.69
CA GLY A 95 -21.86 -15.13 5.10
C GLY A 95 -22.28 -13.95 6.00
N LEU A 96 -21.37 -13.06 6.39
CA LEU A 96 -21.69 -11.90 7.24
C LEU A 96 -22.70 -10.97 6.56
N ARG A 97 -23.75 -10.58 7.29
CA ARG A 97 -24.83 -9.69 6.82
C ARG A 97 -25.21 -8.65 7.88
N GLY A 98 -25.75 -7.53 7.45
CA GLY A 98 -26.26 -6.48 8.33
C GLY A 98 -25.18 -5.96 9.28
N GLY A 99 -25.53 -5.82 10.56
CA GLY A 99 -24.61 -5.39 11.61
C GLY A 99 -23.42 -6.35 11.84
N TRP A 100 -23.54 -7.62 11.45
CA TRP A 100 -22.43 -8.58 11.56
C TRP A 100 -21.24 -8.23 10.67
N LEU A 101 -21.43 -7.37 9.66
CA LEU A 101 -20.30 -6.81 8.94
C LEU A 101 -19.38 -5.97 9.82
N LEU A 102 -19.71 -5.62 11.07
CA LEU A 102 -18.77 -4.97 11.99
C LEU A 102 -17.85 -5.94 12.73
N LEU A 103 -18.14 -7.26 12.72
CA LEU A 103 -17.28 -8.27 13.37
C LEU A 103 -15.80 -8.20 12.94
N PRO A 104 -15.44 -7.94 11.67
CA PRO A 104 -14.04 -7.84 11.27
C PRO A 104 -13.29 -6.67 11.91
N ALA A 105 -13.97 -5.70 12.51
CA ALA A 105 -13.34 -4.63 13.30
C ALA A 105 -12.87 -5.10 14.68
N LEU A 106 -13.46 -6.18 15.23
CA LEU A 106 -13.17 -6.67 16.58
C LEU A 106 -11.72 -7.11 16.80
N PRO A 107 -11.12 -7.99 15.96
CA PRO A 107 -9.72 -8.34 16.15
C PRO A 107 -8.80 -7.13 15.96
N LEU A 108 -9.15 -6.18 15.08
CA LEU A 108 -8.37 -4.94 14.91
C LEU A 108 -8.40 -4.09 16.19
N ALA A 109 -9.57 -3.99 16.84
CA ALA A 109 -9.69 -3.33 18.14
C ALA A 109 -8.91 -4.05 19.22
N ALA A 110 -9.01 -5.39 19.29
CA ALA A 110 -8.28 -6.19 20.25
C ALA A 110 -6.76 -6.01 20.10
N PHE A 111 -6.22 -6.08 18.88
CA PHE A 111 -4.79 -5.85 18.65
C PHE A 111 -4.37 -4.42 18.97
N THR A 112 -5.21 -3.43 18.66
CA THR A 112 -4.92 -2.02 18.98
C THR A 112 -4.91 -1.79 20.49
N LEU A 113 -5.80 -2.43 21.24
CA LEU A 113 -5.86 -2.33 22.70
C LEU A 113 -4.69 -3.07 23.37
N LEU A 114 -4.42 -4.29 22.94
CA LEU A 114 -3.52 -5.22 23.64
C LEU A 114 -2.06 -5.07 23.19
N LEU A 115 -1.80 -4.81 21.91
CA LEU A 115 -0.45 -4.82 21.35
C LEU A 115 0.12 -3.42 21.12
N ALA A 116 -0.68 -2.46 20.65
CA ALA A 116 -0.16 -1.12 20.31
C ALA A 116 0.57 -0.40 21.46
N PRO A 117 0.15 -0.50 22.74
CA PRO A 117 0.88 0.14 23.84
C PRO A 117 2.27 -0.44 24.10
N HIS A 118 2.49 -1.71 23.71
CA HIS A 118 3.73 -2.45 23.99
C HIS A 118 4.65 -2.52 22.77
N TYR A 119 4.06 -2.43 21.57
CA TYR A 119 4.74 -2.56 20.30
C TYR A 119 4.33 -1.41 19.37
N PRO A 120 5.01 -0.25 19.50
CA PRO A 120 4.79 0.87 18.60
C PRO A 120 5.01 0.47 17.12
N PRO A 121 4.25 1.02 16.16
CA PRO A 121 4.47 0.77 14.74
C PRO A 121 5.89 1.15 14.32
N THR A 122 6.63 0.18 13.79
CA THR A 122 8.00 0.41 13.31
C THR A 122 8.14 0.26 11.80
N HIS A 123 7.21 -0.46 11.16
CA HIS A 123 7.38 -0.95 9.79
C HIS A 123 8.67 -1.76 9.61
N ASN A 124 9.10 -2.41 10.69
CA ASN A 124 10.20 -3.36 10.70
C ASN A 124 9.62 -4.76 10.54
N LEU A 125 9.94 -5.43 9.42
CA LEU A 125 9.41 -6.74 9.08
C LEU A 125 9.56 -7.82 10.18
N VAL A 126 10.52 -7.69 11.10
CA VAL A 126 10.81 -8.71 12.11
C VAL A 126 10.25 -8.32 13.48
N ARG A 127 10.28 -7.03 13.83
CA ARG A 127 10.00 -6.54 15.19
C ARG A 127 8.75 -5.65 15.23
N ASP A 128 7.69 -6.10 14.58
CA ASP A 128 6.45 -5.33 14.46
C ASP A 128 5.19 -6.17 14.68
N PRO A 129 5.05 -6.83 15.85
CA PRO A 129 3.95 -7.76 16.09
C PRO A 129 2.58 -7.07 16.02
N PHE A 130 2.48 -5.80 16.47
CA PHE A 130 1.23 -5.05 16.37
C PHE A 130 0.79 -4.86 14.92
N LEU A 131 1.66 -4.33 14.04
CA LEU A 131 1.30 -4.17 12.63
C LEU A 131 1.14 -5.51 11.91
N HIS A 132 1.89 -6.55 12.30
CA HIS A 132 1.66 -7.89 11.77
C HIS A 132 0.26 -8.39 12.06
N SER A 133 -0.22 -8.25 13.29
CA SER A 133 -1.58 -8.66 13.66
C SER A 133 -2.65 -7.90 12.87
N ILE A 134 -2.49 -6.58 12.67
CA ILE A 134 -3.44 -5.78 11.88
C ILE A 134 -3.38 -6.15 10.40
N TYR A 135 -2.20 -6.06 9.77
CA TYR A 135 -2.06 -6.21 8.32
C TYR A 135 -2.29 -7.63 7.85
N PHE A 136 -1.83 -8.65 8.60
CA PHE A 136 -2.09 -10.05 8.24
C PHE A 136 -3.60 -10.37 8.34
N THR A 137 -4.29 -9.82 9.33
CA THR A 137 -5.74 -10.00 9.48
C THR A 137 -6.51 -9.39 8.31
N VAL A 138 -6.20 -8.16 7.92
CA VAL A 138 -6.83 -7.50 6.76
C VAL A 138 -6.45 -8.21 5.45
N PHE A 139 -5.23 -8.71 5.33
CA PHE A 139 -4.81 -9.54 4.20
C PHE A 139 -5.64 -10.84 4.11
N LEU A 140 -5.87 -11.53 5.23
CA LEU A 140 -6.70 -12.72 5.29
C LEU A 140 -8.16 -12.43 4.91
N TYR A 141 -8.70 -11.27 5.32
CA TYR A 141 -10.02 -10.84 4.87
C TYR A 141 -10.09 -10.74 3.35
N GLY A 142 -9.12 -10.06 2.73
CA GLY A 142 -9.02 -9.99 1.27
C GLY A 142 -8.90 -11.37 0.61
N TYR A 143 -8.09 -12.27 1.18
CA TYR A 143 -7.94 -13.64 0.70
C TYR A 143 -9.25 -14.45 0.77
N TRP A 144 -10.00 -14.35 1.88
CA TRP A 144 -11.27 -15.05 2.04
C TRP A 144 -12.38 -14.51 1.14
N MET A 145 -12.46 -13.18 1.01
CA MET A 145 -13.39 -12.51 0.10
C MET A 145 -13.20 -13.01 -1.33
N GLY A 146 -11.96 -13.01 -1.83
CA GLY A 146 -11.65 -13.45 -3.19
C GLY A 146 -12.66 -12.91 -4.22
N ALA A 147 -13.14 -13.79 -5.10
CA ALA A 147 -14.22 -13.51 -6.05
C ALA A 147 -15.63 -13.88 -5.52
N ASP A 148 -15.79 -14.15 -4.21
CA ASP A 148 -17.05 -14.64 -3.62
C ASP A 148 -18.15 -13.57 -3.59
N SER A 149 -19.23 -13.80 -4.33
CA SER A 149 -20.32 -12.83 -4.53
C SER A 149 -21.15 -12.48 -3.29
N GLY A 150 -21.07 -13.24 -2.20
CA GLY A 150 -21.93 -13.05 -1.03
C GLY A 150 -21.62 -11.77 -0.26
N ILE A 151 -20.37 -11.64 0.19
CA ILE A 151 -19.91 -10.49 0.97
C ILE A 151 -19.79 -9.22 0.12
N TRP A 152 -19.39 -9.34 -1.15
CA TRP A 152 -19.33 -8.19 -2.07
C TRP A 152 -20.69 -7.51 -2.24
N ARG A 153 -21.78 -8.29 -2.42
CA ARG A 153 -23.14 -7.75 -2.49
C ARG A 153 -23.55 -7.04 -1.21
N GLU A 154 -23.16 -7.59 -0.06
CA GLU A 154 -23.51 -6.98 1.22
C GLU A 154 -22.74 -5.67 1.46
N LEU A 155 -21.45 -5.62 1.11
CA LEU A 155 -20.65 -4.40 1.13
C LEU A 155 -21.25 -3.34 0.20
N GLU A 156 -21.65 -3.72 -1.02
CA GLU A 156 -22.37 -2.81 -1.92
C GLU A 156 -23.68 -2.32 -1.29
N ARG A 157 -24.49 -3.21 -0.71
CA ARG A 157 -25.77 -2.88 -0.07
C ARG A 157 -25.59 -1.87 1.06
N LEU A 158 -24.56 -2.06 1.88
CA LEU A 158 -24.28 -1.24 3.07
C LEU A 158 -23.27 -0.10 2.82
N ARG A 159 -22.87 0.17 1.57
CA ARG A 159 -21.88 1.21 1.22
C ARG A 159 -22.19 2.60 1.79
N ARG A 160 -23.47 3.01 1.82
CA ARG A 160 -23.90 4.30 2.37
C ARG A 160 -23.91 4.31 3.90
N VAL A 161 -24.26 3.18 4.52
CA VAL A 161 -24.26 3.03 5.98
C VAL A 161 -22.83 3.03 6.50
N SER A 162 -21.93 2.27 5.86
CA SER A 162 -20.50 2.28 6.17
C SER A 162 -19.86 3.65 5.96
N LEU A 163 -20.25 4.38 4.89
CA LEU A 163 -19.80 5.77 4.68
C LEU A 163 -20.26 6.69 5.81
N ALA A 164 -21.56 6.67 6.14
CA ALA A 164 -22.12 7.47 7.22
C ALA A 164 -21.43 7.15 8.55
N LEU A 165 -21.16 5.87 8.82
CA LEU A 165 -20.43 5.43 10.00
C LEU A 165 -18.98 5.94 10.01
N ALA A 166 -18.25 5.81 8.91
CA ALA A 166 -16.87 6.31 8.81
C ALA A 166 -16.80 7.83 9.04
N VAL A 167 -17.73 8.58 8.43
CA VAL A 167 -17.86 10.04 8.62
C VAL A 167 -18.22 10.39 10.06
N ALA A 168 -19.20 9.70 10.66
CA ALA A 168 -19.60 9.94 12.03
C ALA A 168 -18.45 9.67 13.03
N VAL A 169 -17.72 8.56 12.84
CA VAL A 169 -16.60 8.20 13.73
C VAL A 169 -15.44 9.18 13.61
N VAL A 170 -15.06 9.60 12.38
CA VAL A 170 -13.99 10.59 12.22
C VAL A 170 -14.40 11.97 12.72
N ALA A 171 -15.66 12.38 12.51
CA ALA A 171 -16.18 13.64 13.04
C ALA A 171 -16.19 13.64 14.57
N ALA A 172 -16.65 12.54 15.19
CA ALA A 172 -16.60 12.37 16.65
C ALA A 172 -15.15 12.39 17.17
N TYR A 173 -14.22 11.75 16.46
CA TYR A 173 -12.81 11.78 16.80
C TYR A 173 -12.22 13.20 16.75
N ILE A 174 -12.48 13.95 15.69
CA ILE A 174 -12.03 15.34 15.54
C ILE A 174 -12.66 16.20 16.64
N ALA A 175 -13.98 16.13 16.82
CA ALA A 175 -14.70 16.89 17.84
C ALA A 175 -14.16 16.63 19.25
N ALA A 176 -13.89 15.37 19.61
CA ALA A 176 -13.31 15.02 20.90
C ALA A 176 -11.92 15.65 21.12
N ARG A 177 -11.13 15.84 20.05
CA ARG A 177 -9.78 16.42 20.10
C ARG A 177 -9.77 17.95 20.04
N THR A 178 -10.75 18.57 19.38
CA THR A 178 -10.79 20.03 19.17
C THR A 178 -11.69 20.75 20.17
N LEU A 179 -12.75 20.12 20.66
CA LEU A 179 -13.77 20.75 21.52
C LEU A 179 -13.54 20.55 23.03
N GLY A 180 -12.36 20.07 23.43
CA GLY A 180 -11.92 20.16 24.83
C GLY A 180 -12.26 18.99 25.76
N ALA A 181 -12.59 17.80 25.24
CA ALA A 181 -12.81 16.62 26.09
C ALA A 181 -11.49 15.92 26.50
N GLY A 182 -10.51 16.66 27.03
CA GLY A 182 -9.26 16.10 27.53
C GLY A 182 -8.55 15.12 26.57
N SER A 183 -7.68 14.25 27.11
CA SER A 183 -7.18 13.11 26.34
C SER A 183 -8.28 12.05 26.22
N VAL A 184 -8.74 11.76 24.99
CA VAL A 184 -9.59 10.60 24.71
C VAL A 184 -8.92 9.35 25.30
N PRO A 185 -9.60 8.59 26.18
CA PRO A 185 -9.03 7.37 26.76
C PRO A 185 -8.49 6.44 25.68
N ASN A 186 -7.38 5.77 25.97
CA ASN A 186 -6.69 4.93 24.97
C ASN A 186 -7.61 3.83 24.42
N GLU A 187 -8.50 3.31 25.25
CA GLU A 187 -9.46 2.28 24.91
C GLU A 187 -10.51 2.79 23.91
N VAL A 188 -11.05 3.96 24.19
CA VAL A 188 -12.02 4.64 23.31
C VAL A 188 -11.35 4.97 21.98
N ASN A 189 -10.11 5.47 22.01
CA ASN A 189 -9.33 5.76 20.81
C ASN A 189 -9.08 4.50 19.97
N ALA A 190 -8.71 3.38 20.59
CA ALA A 190 -8.49 2.11 19.91
C ALA A 190 -9.76 1.59 19.22
N VAL A 191 -10.90 1.67 19.89
CA VAL A 191 -12.21 1.28 19.33
C VAL A 191 -12.59 2.20 18.16
N LEU A 192 -12.50 3.52 18.34
CA LEU A 192 -12.83 4.49 17.29
C LEU A 192 -11.94 4.31 16.06
N ARG A 193 -10.62 4.13 16.24
CA ARG A 193 -9.68 3.88 15.14
C ARG A 193 -10.01 2.60 14.39
N SER A 194 -10.31 1.52 15.10
CA SER A 194 -10.60 0.21 14.49
C SER A 194 -11.94 0.20 13.75
N LEU A 195 -12.95 0.85 14.34
CA LEU A 195 -14.25 1.04 13.71
C LEU A 195 -14.14 1.91 12.46
N TYR A 196 -13.39 3.02 12.55
CA TYR A 196 -13.13 3.88 11.39
C TYR A 196 -12.40 3.13 10.28
N LEU A 197 -11.32 2.41 10.62
CA LEU A 197 -10.52 1.65 9.65
C LEU A 197 -11.42 0.68 8.88
N TRP A 198 -12.18 -0.14 9.60
CA TRP A 198 -13.04 -1.13 8.96
C TRP A 198 -14.21 -0.49 8.20
N ALA A 199 -14.86 0.54 8.75
CA ALA A 199 -15.94 1.25 8.06
C ALA A 199 -15.45 1.92 6.77
N ALA A 200 -14.25 2.51 6.79
CA ALA A 200 -13.62 3.10 5.61
C ALA A 200 -13.29 2.03 4.56
N VAL A 201 -12.73 0.89 4.96
CA VAL A 201 -12.50 -0.26 4.05
C VAL A 201 -13.82 -0.74 3.44
N ALA A 202 -14.84 -0.97 4.26
CA ALA A 202 -16.15 -1.41 3.77
C ALA A 202 -16.80 -0.41 2.81
N THR A 203 -16.64 0.89 3.09
CA THR A 203 -17.09 1.99 2.22
C THR A 203 -16.40 1.93 0.86
N LEU A 204 -15.06 1.88 0.85
CA LEU A 204 -14.26 1.85 -0.37
C LEU A 204 -14.55 0.61 -1.21
N LEU A 205 -14.64 -0.56 -0.57
CA LEU A 205 -14.95 -1.82 -1.25
C LEU A 205 -16.39 -1.83 -1.79
N GLY A 206 -17.38 -1.35 -1.01
CA GLY A 206 -18.78 -1.30 -1.42
C GLY A 206 -19.04 -0.32 -2.56
N HIS A 207 -18.47 0.89 -2.50
CA HIS A 207 -18.55 1.86 -3.60
C HIS A 207 -17.73 1.42 -4.81
N GLY A 208 -16.54 0.86 -4.60
CA GLY A 208 -15.71 0.30 -5.66
C GLY A 208 -16.43 -0.83 -6.41
N HIS A 209 -17.08 -1.74 -5.68
CA HIS A 209 -17.87 -2.81 -6.29
C HIS A 209 -19.04 -2.24 -7.11
N ARG A 210 -19.78 -1.27 -6.59
CA ARG A 210 -20.90 -0.64 -7.33
C ARG A 210 -20.45 0.09 -8.60
N CYS A 211 -19.39 0.89 -8.49
CA CYS A 211 -19.06 1.91 -9.49
C CYS A 211 -17.95 1.47 -10.46
N LEU A 212 -17.05 0.58 -10.02
CA LEU A 212 -15.83 0.21 -10.74
C LEU A 212 -15.81 -1.24 -11.21
N ASN A 213 -16.70 -2.12 -10.72
CA ASN A 213 -16.75 -3.54 -11.11
C ASN A 213 -17.41 -3.75 -12.49
N ARG A 214 -16.80 -3.18 -13.53
CA ARG A 214 -17.23 -3.29 -14.92
C ARG A 214 -16.01 -3.24 -15.85
N PRO A 215 -16.09 -3.75 -17.08
CA PRO A 215 -14.97 -3.69 -18.01
C PRO A 215 -14.72 -2.24 -18.44
N TRP A 216 -13.63 -1.64 -17.95
CA TRP A 216 -13.17 -0.33 -18.38
C TRP A 216 -12.11 -0.47 -19.48
N PRO A 217 -12.16 0.34 -20.56
CA PRO A 217 -11.16 0.29 -21.63
C PRO A 217 -9.71 0.48 -21.12
N TRP A 218 -9.56 1.29 -20.07
CA TRP A 218 -8.28 1.62 -19.45
C TRP A 218 -7.89 0.68 -18.29
N LEU A 219 -8.69 -0.35 -17.96
CA LEU A 219 -8.41 -1.25 -16.84
C LEU A 219 -7.07 -2.00 -17.01
N ARG A 220 -6.76 -2.42 -18.25
CA ARG A 220 -5.46 -3.04 -18.57
C ARG A 220 -4.29 -2.08 -18.29
N TRP A 221 -4.47 -0.80 -18.62
CA TRP A 221 -3.49 0.23 -18.34
C TRP A 221 -3.34 0.45 -16.83
N ALA A 222 -4.45 0.58 -16.10
CA ALA A 222 -4.41 0.79 -14.65
C ALA A 222 -3.77 -0.39 -13.91
N ASN A 223 -4.14 -1.63 -14.24
CA ASN A 223 -3.54 -2.82 -13.64
C ASN A 223 -2.02 -2.87 -13.86
N ALA A 224 -1.54 -2.47 -15.04
CA ALA A 224 -0.11 -2.38 -15.30
C ALA A 224 0.57 -1.19 -14.60
N SER A 225 -0.17 -0.15 -14.24
CA SER A 225 0.39 1.10 -13.70
C SER A 225 0.36 1.19 -12.18
N VAL A 226 -0.57 0.49 -11.52
CA VAL A 226 -0.75 0.54 -10.04
C VAL A 226 0.55 0.25 -9.29
N TYR A 227 1.30 -0.79 -9.69
CA TYR A 227 2.52 -1.16 -8.98
C TYR A 227 3.69 -0.16 -9.22
N PRO A 228 4.01 0.25 -10.47
CA PRO A 228 4.96 1.34 -10.69
C PRO A 228 4.58 2.64 -9.97
N TRP A 229 3.31 3.03 -10.01
CA TRP A 229 2.84 4.25 -9.34
C TRP A 229 3.00 4.14 -7.82
N TYR A 230 2.67 2.98 -7.24
CA TYR A 230 2.93 2.71 -5.82
C TYR A 230 4.42 2.87 -5.48
N MET A 231 5.35 2.43 -6.33
CA MET A 231 6.77 2.62 -6.07
C MET A 231 7.24 4.08 -6.17
N LEU A 232 6.61 4.89 -7.03
CA LEU A 232 7.08 6.24 -7.35
C LEU A 232 6.44 7.34 -6.50
N HIS A 233 5.14 7.21 -6.20
CA HIS A 233 4.31 8.33 -5.75
C HIS A 233 4.90 9.04 -4.53
N GLN A 234 5.31 8.32 -3.48
CA GLN A 234 5.80 8.98 -2.27
C GLN A 234 7.15 9.68 -2.48
N THR A 235 8.05 9.12 -3.30
CA THR A 235 9.29 9.84 -3.65
C THR A 235 8.98 11.12 -4.41
N LEU A 236 8.03 11.09 -5.35
CA LEU A 236 7.61 12.28 -6.09
C LEU A 236 6.94 13.32 -5.18
N ILE A 237 6.14 12.90 -4.20
CA ILE A 237 5.58 13.79 -3.18
C ILE A 237 6.71 14.46 -2.40
N VAL A 238 7.69 13.71 -1.91
CA VAL A 238 8.81 14.28 -1.15
C VAL A 238 9.62 15.26 -2.00
N LEU A 239 9.93 14.90 -3.26
CA LEU A 239 10.60 15.81 -4.18
C LEU A 239 9.79 17.08 -4.38
N ALA A 240 8.48 16.98 -4.66
CA ALA A 240 7.62 18.14 -4.82
C ALA A 240 7.60 19.02 -3.56
N ILE A 241 7.50 18.42 -2.36
CA ILE A 241 7.52 19.15 -1.08
C ILE A 241 8.85 19.89 -0.89
N VAL A 242 10.00 19.27 -1.18
CA VAL A 242 11.32 19.92 -1.03
C VAL A 242 11.42 21.20 -1.85
N TRP A 243 10.82 21.23 -3.04
CA TRP A 243 10.84 22.42 -3.91
C TRP A 243 9.70 23.41 -3.63
N LEU A 244 8.52 22.94 -3.22
CA LEU A 244 7.33 23.78 -3.07
C LEU A 244 7.14 24.34 -1.66
N ALA A 245 7.50 23.60 -0.60
CA ALA A 245 7.29 24.05 0.78
C ALA A 245 8.00 25.39 1.11
N PRO A 246 9.22 25.68 0.60
CA PRO A 246 9.85 26.99 0.82
C PRO A 246 9.10 28.16 0.18
N LEU A 247 8.21 27.90 -0.79
CA LEU A 247 7.43 28.94 -1.48
C LEU A 247 6.19 29.38 -0.67
N ALA A 248 5.80 28.62 0.36
CA ALA A 248 4.68 28.93 1.26
C ALA A 248 3.39 29.34 0.53
N LEU A 249 2.96 28.55 -0.47
CA LEU A 249 1.86 28.89 -1.39
C LEU A 249 0.46 28.76 -0.76
N GLY A 250 0.39 28.54 0.55
CA GLY A 250 -0.84 28.40 1.31
C GLY A 250 -1.51 27.02 1.19
N PRO A 251 -2.58 26.79 1.96
CA PRO A 251 -3.14 25.45 2.20
C PRO A 251 -3.94 24.87 1.02
N VAL A 252 -4.02 25.58 -0.11
CA VAL A 252 -4.77 25.16 -1.30
C VAL A 252 -3.83 24.93 -2.47
N LEU A 253 -3.06 25.95 -2.86
CA LEU A 253 -2.23 25.89 -4.06
C LEU A 253 -1.06 24.91 -3.87
N GLU A 254 -0.40 24.93 -2.71
CA GLU A 254 0.71 24.01 -2.41
C GLU A 254 0.32 22.52 -2.53
N PRO A 255 -0.72 22.01 -1.82
CA PRO A 255 -1.12 20.62 -1.95
C PRO A 255 -1.66 20.28 -3.34
N ALA A 256 -2.32 21.23 -4.04
CA ALA A 256 -2.78 21.02 -5.41
C ALA A 256 -1.60 20.82 -6.38
N LEU A 257 -0.53 21.60 -6.23
CA LEU A 257 0.70 21.46 -7.02
C LEU A 257 1.44 20.16 -6.70
N ILE A 258 1.55 19.78 -5.42
CA ILE A 258 2.14 18.49 -5.02
C ILE A 258 1.35 17.34 -5.65
N LEU A 259 0.02 17.39 -5.61
CA LEU A 259 -0.84 16.37 -6.21
C LEU A 259 -0.63 16.32 -7.73
N ALA A 260 -0.67 17.46 -8.42
CA ALA A 260 -0.48 17.54 -9.86
C ALA A 260 0.91 17.03 -10.28
N ALA A 261 1.97 17.42 -9.56
CA ALA A 261 3.33 16.95 -9.80
C ALA A 261 3.45 15.44 -9.57
N THR A 262 2.82 14.90 -8.53
CA THR A 262 2.84 13.46 -8.23
C THR A 262 2.11 12.66 -9.29
N LEU A 263 0.89 13.05 -9.67
CA LEU A 263 0.10 12.36 -10.70
C LEU A 263 0.77 12.46 -12.07
N GLY A 264 1.20 13.67 -12.45
CA GLY A 264 1.90 13.91 -13.71
C GLY A 264 3.24 13.19 -13.78
N GLY A 265 4.02 13.19 -12.69
CA GLY A 265 5.28 12.47 -12.58
C GLY A 265 5.12 10.96 -12.63
N CYS A 266 4.16 10.40 -11.88
CA CYS A 266 3.83 8.97 -11.95
C CYS A 266 3.42 8.57 -13.36
N TRP A 267 2.55 9.34 -14.01
CA TRP A 267 2.11 9.09 -15.38
C TRP A 267 3.29 9.16 -16.36
N LEU A 268 4.08 10.24 -16.33
CA LEU A 268 5.20 10.46 -17.23
C LEU A 268 6.27 9.37 -17.08
N LEU A 269 6.74 9.11 -15.84
CA LEU A 269 7.77 8.10 -15.59
C LEU A 269 7.27 6.69 -15.94
N ASN A 270 6.01 6.37 -15.64
CA ASN A 270 5.44 5.07 -15.98
C ASN A 270 5.29 4.88 -17.51
N ASP A 271 4.61 5.80 -18.18
CA ASP A 271 4.19 5.65 -19.58
C ASP A 271 5.28 6.04 -20.60
N ALA A 272 6.12 7.04 -20.28
CA ALA A 272 7.18 7.48 -21.17
C ALA A 272 8.51 6.74 -20.95
N LEU A 273 8.78 6.24 -19.74
CA LEU A 273 10.06 5.59 -19.42
C LEU A 273 9.90 4.11 -19.08
N ILE A 274 9.31 3.77 -17.93
CA ILE A 274 9.31 2.41 -17.37
C ILE A 274 8.68 1.40 -18.33
N ARG A 275 7.55 1.74 -18.94
CA ARG A 275 6.85 0.83 -19.85
C ARG A 275 7.51 0.70 -21.21
N ARG A 276 8.32 1.68 -21.63
CA ARG A 276 9.03 1.71 -22.92
C ARG A 276 10.40 1.05 -22.86
N VAL A 277 11.10 1.17 -21.72
CA VAL A 277 12.43 0.58 -21.55
C VAL A 277 12.28 -0.84 -21.02
N ARG A 278 12.49 -1.83 -21.90
CA ARG A 278 12.31 -3.26 -21.63
C ARG A 278 12.89 -3.71 -20.29
N TRP A 279 14.09 -3.26 -19.95
CA TRP A 279 14.87 -3.70 -18.78
C TRP A 279 14.41 -3.05 -17.47
N LEU A 280 13.73 -1.90 -17.52
CA LEU A 280 13.17 -1.24 -16.33
C LEU A 280 11.88 -1.92 -15.86
N ARG A 281 11.12 -2.53 -16.76
CA ARG A 281 9.85 -3.20 -16.47
C ARG A 281 9.91 -4.14 -15.25
N PRO A 282 10.81 -5.14 -15.19
CA PRO A 282 10.87 -6.04 -14.03
C PRO A 282 11.27 -5.34 -12.72
N LEU A 283 12.01 -4.23 -12.78
CA LEU A 283 12.39 -3.42 -11.62
C LEU A 283 11.17 -2.71 -11.01
N PHE A 284 10.10 -2.54 -11.78
CA PHE A 284 8.82 -1.98 -11.35
C PHE A 284 7.69 -3.02 -11.42
N GLY A 285 8.00 -4.31 -11.22
CA GLY A 285 6.99 -5.37 -11.11
C GLY A 285 6.21 -5.68 -12.39
N LEU A 286 6.63 -5.15 -13.54
CA LEU A 286 6.03 -5.45 -14.83
C LEU A 286 6.73 -6.64 -15.50
N PRO A 287 6.00 -7.49 -16.25
CA PRO A 287 6.62 -8.56 -17.01
C PRO A 287 7.55 -7.99 -18.07
N MET A 288 8.69 -8.65 -18.28
CA MET A 288 9.61 -8.35 -19.37
C MET A 288 8.86 -8.46 -20.71
N GLN A 289 9.02 -7.50 -21.60
CA GLN A 289 8.54 -7.66 -22.97
C GLN A 289 9.46 -8.65 -23.67
N GLU A 290 8.95 -9.84 -23.97
CA GLU A 290 9.61 -10.75 -24.90
C GLU A 290 9.74 -10.03 -26.24
N LYS A 291 10.90 -10.15 -26.89
CA LYS A 291 10.99 -9.78 -28.31
C LYS A 291 9.96 -10.66 -29.01
N ARG A 292 8.97 -10.06 -29.67
CA ARG A 292 8.12 -10.77 -30.63
C ARG A 292 9.10 -11.43 -31.60
N THR A 293 9.31 -12.73 -31.46
CA THR A 293 9.85 -13.54 -32.54
C THR A 293 8.85 -13.34 -33.67
N PRO A 294 9.27 -12.89 -34.87
CA PRO A 294 8.34 -12.84 -35.98
C PRO A 294 7.75 -14.24 -36.09
N ASP A 295 6.42 -14.36 -36.01
CA ASP A 295 5.73 -15.61 -36.27
C ASP A 295 6.35 -16.19 -37.55
N ARG A 296 6.92 -17.40 -37.44
CA ARG A 296 7.17 -18.17 -38.65
C ARG A 296 5.82 -18.24 -39.34
N ALA A 297 5.71 -17.62 -40.51
CA ALA A 297 4.51 -17.66 -41.32
C ALA A 297 3.99 -19.10 -41.33
N PRO A 298 2.67 -19.33 -41.19
CA PRO A 298 2.13 -20.68 -41.28
C PRO A 298 2.63 -21.27 -42.59
N ALA A 299 3.40 -22.36 -42.50
CA ALA A 299 3.86 -23.09 -43.65
C ALA A 299 2.63 -23.40 -44.49
N ALA A 300 2.54 -22.77 -45.66
CA ALA A 300 1.45 -22.99 -46.59
C ALA A 300 1.32 -24.51 -46.79
N ALA A 301 0.11 -25.01 -46.57
CA ALA A 301 -0.23 -26.39 -46.84
C ALA A 301 0.14 -26.70 -48.29
N LEU A 302 1.24 -27.43 -48.48
CA LEU A 302 1.56 -28.10 -49.73
C LEU A 302 0.49 -29.19 -49.92
N THR A 303 -0.58 -28.79 -50.58
CA THR A 303 -1.57 -29.68 -51.17
C THR A 303 -1.52 -29.41 -52.66
N ALA A 304 -0.90 -30.32 -53.41
CA ALA A 304 -1.40 -30.88 -54.67
C ALA A 304 -0.27 -31.52 -55.51
N ALA A 305 -0.61 -32.65 -56.11
CA ALA A 305 0.05 -33.38 -57.20
C ALA A 305 1.15 -34.41 -56.85
N ARG A 306 0.72 -35.61 -56.46
CA ARG A 306 0.71 -36.79 -57.36
C ARG A 306 -0.09 -37.94 -56.74
#